data_AF-A0A6V8P1G8-F1
#
_entry.id   AF-A0A6V8P1G8-F1
#
_cell.length_a   1.000
_cell.length_b   1.000
_cell.length_c   1.000
_cell.angle_alpha   90.00
_cell.angle_beta   90.00
_cell.angle_gamma   90.00
#
_symmetry.space_group_name_H-M   'P 1'
#
loop_
_entity.id
_entity.type
_entity.pdbx_description
1 polymer ?
#
loop_
_entity_poly.entity_id
_entity_poly.type
_entity_poly.pdbx_seq_one_letter_code
_entity_poly.pdbx_strand_id
1 'polypeptide(L)'
;MTLMVCVDASVAAKWVLPEIHQEKALALVSDLEEGGIEVIAPPHLPVEVTNAIHKRVYYQALTPEEGKDALRSFEQFQVSIYALPTRYEEALELARA
;
A
#
# COMPACT_ATOMS: atom_id res chain seq x y z
N MET A 1 18.58 5.72 14.02
CA MET A 1 17.14 5.57 14.32
C MET A 1 16.44 5.41 13.00
N THR A 2 15.72 4.32 12.80
CA THR A 2 14.90 4.10 11.60
C THR A 2 13.58 4.84 11.80
N LEU A 3 13.14 5.62 10.81
CA LEU A 3 11.91 6.38 10.89
C LEU A 3 10.72 5.50 10.48
N MET A 4 9.68 5.41 11.30
CA MET A 4 8.48 4.66 10.97
C MET A 4 7.55 5.50 10.09
N VAL A 5 7.19 4.99 8.91
CA VAL A 5 6.28 5.64 7.97
C VAL A 5 5.02 4.80 7.83
N CYS A 6 3.86 5.36 8.21
CA CYS A 6 2.58 4.73 7.95
C CYS A 6 2.14 4.99 6.51
N VAL A 7 1.83 3.94 5.76
CA VAL A 7 1.45 4.00 4.34
C VAL A 7 0.00 3.58 4.16
N ASP A 8 -0.74 4.38 3.40
CA ASP A 8 -2.09 4.06 2.93
C ASP A 8 -2.05 3.20 1.65
N ALA A 9 -3.12 2.46 1.39
CA ALA A 9 -3.24 1.61 0.21
C ALA A 9 -3.10 2.41 -1.10
N SER A 10 -3.54 3.67 -1.13
CA SER A 10 -3.39 4.52 -2.32
C SER A 10 -1.93 4.84 -2.66
N VAL A 11 -1.02 4.85 -1.69
CA VAL A 11 0.43 5.02 -1.93
C VAL A 11 1.05 3.68 -2.31
N ALA A 12 0.74 2.62 -1.57
CA ALA A 12 1.28 1.28 -1.84
C ALA A 12 0.87 0.72 -3.22
N ALA A 13 -0.35 1.01 -3.66
CA ALA A 13 -0.82 0.63 -4.99
C ALA A 13 0.08 1.19 -6.12
N LYS A 14 0.66 2.38 -5.93
CA LYS A 14 1.54 3.03 -6.92
C LYS A 14 2.89 2.33 -7.07
N TRP A 15 3.29 1.49 -6.12
CA TRP A 15 4.52 0.71 -6.27
C TRP A 15 4.43 -0.32 -7.38
N VAL A 16 3.21 -0.80 -7.68
CA VAL A 16 2.98 -1.88 -8.66
C VAL A 16 2.02 -1.49 -9.78
N LEU A 17 1.37 -0.32 -9.71
CA LEU A 17 0.45 0.18 -10.72
C LEU A 17 0.93 1.53 -11.28
N PRO A 18 0.79 1.76 -12.60
CA PRO A 18 1.11 3.05 -13.20
C PRO A 18 0.06 4.09 -12.81
N GLU A 19 0.44 5.06 -11.98
CA GLU A 19 -0.43 6.15 -11.53
C GLU A 19 0.33 7.49 -11.41
N ILE A 20 -0.41 8.59 -11.33
CA ILE A 20 0.15 9.90 -11.03
C ILE A 20 0.90 9.83 -9.68
N HIS A 21 2.10 10.40 -9.64
CA HIS A 21 3.03 10.38 -8.50
C HIS A 21 3.68 9.02 -8.17
N GLN A 22 3.65 8.07 -9.10
CA GLN A 22 4.38 6.80 -8.95
C GLN A 22 5.86 7.00 -8.59
N GLU A 23 6.56 7.94 -9.22
CA GLU A 23 7.97 8.23 -8.90
C GLU A 23 8.18 8.58 -7.42
N LYS A 24 7.27 9.35 -6.81
CA LYS A 24 7.35 9.70 -5.39
C LYS A 24 7.07 8.50 -4.49
N ALA A 25 6.13 7.64 -4.89
CA ALA A 25 5.83 6.44 -4.15
C ALA A 25 6.99 5.43 -4.22
N LEU A 26 7.66 5.32 -5.36
CA LEU A 26 8.84 4.48 -5.53
C LEU A 26 10.06 5.02 -4.78
N ALA A 27 10.19 6.34 -4.61
CA ALA A 27 11.24 6.91 -3.75
C ALA A 27 11.12 6.42 -2.29
N LEU A 28 9.90 6.25 -1.76
CA LEU A 28 9.69 5.65 -0.43
C LEU A 28 10.13 4.18 -0.37
N VAL A 29 9.98 3.45 -1.47
CA VAL A 29 10.47 2.06 -1.55
C VAL A 29 11.99 2.04 -1.52
N SER A 30 12.65 2.95 -2.24
CA SER A 30 14.11 3.08 -2.18
C SER A 30 14.59 3.39 -0.77
N ASP A 31 13.94 4.33 -0.07
CA ASP A 31 14.27 4.64 1.33
C ASP A 31 14.06 3.44 2.28
N LEU A 32 13.05 2.61 2.00
CA LEU A 32 12.79 1.37 2.75
C LEU A 32 13.91 0.34 2.49
N GLU A 33 14.27 0.11 1.22
CA GLU A 33 15.32 -0.84 0.82
C GLU A 33 16.71 -0.44 1.34
N GLU A 34 16.99 0.86 1.40
CA GLU A 34 18.22 1.43 1.97
C GLU A 34 18.23 1.39 3.52
N GLY A 35 17.12 0.99 4.15
CA GLY A 35 16.97 0.90 5.60
C GLY A 35 16.83 2.26 6.30
N GLY A 36 16.51 3.32 5.55
CA GLY A 36 16.24 4.66 6.08
C GLY A 36 14.90 4.74 6.82
N ILE A 37 13.93 3.92 6.41
CA ILE A 37 12.60 3.86 7.01
C ILE A 37 12.14 2.43 7.29
N GLU A 38 11.16 2.30 8.20
CA GLU A 38 10.33 1.11 8.37
C GLU A 38 8.92 1.48 7.88
N VAL A 39 8.39 0.72 6.93
CA VAL A 39 7.03 0.94 6.44
C VAL A 39 6.04 0.12 7.27
N ILE A 40 5.05 0.82 7.82
CA ILE A 40 3.98 0.24 8.61
C ILE A 40 2.62 0.51 7.95
N ALA A 41 1.64 -0.36 8.14
CA ALA A 41 0.30 -0.14 7.60
C ALA A 41 -0.83 -0.79 8.42
N PRO A 42 -2.08 -0.30 8.31
CA PRO A 42 -3.24 -0.96 8.88
C PRO A 42 -3.53 -2.33 8.22
N PRO A 43 -4.28 -3.23 8.88
CA PRO A 43 -4.62 -4.55 8.33
C PRO A 43 -5.44 -4.51 7.03
N HIS A 44 -6.03 -3.37 6.69
CA HIS A 44 -6.82 -3.20 5.47
C HIS A 44 -5.95 -3.08 4.21
N LEU A 45 -4.69 -2.66 4.35
CA LEU A 45 -3.80 -2.34 3.23
C LEU A 45 -3.72 -3.47 2.18
N PRO A 46 -3.48 -4.75 2.53
CA PRO A 46 -3.38 -5.82 1.52
C PRO A 46 -4.67 -6.00 0.71
N VAL A 47 -5.83 -5.93 1.37
CA VAL A 47 -7.14 -6.08 0.72
C VAL A 47 -7.45 -4.89 -0.18
N GLU A 48 -7.11 -3.67 0.26
CA GLU A 48 -7.36 -2.46 -0.52
C GLU A 48 -6.44 -2.36 -1.74
N VAL A 49 -5.16 -2.72 -1.61
CA VAL A 49 -4.23 -2.83 -2.75
C VAL A 49 -4.71 -3.90 -3.73
N THR A 50 -5.11 -5.08 -3.22
CA THR A 50 -5.68 -6.15 -4.06
C THR A 50 -6.92 -5.67 -4.81
N ASN A 51 -7.81 -4.93 -4.14
CA ASN A 51 -9.00 -4.36 -4.77
C ASN A 51 -8.65 -3.28 -5.82
N ALA A 52 -7.62 -2.47 -5.58
CA ALA A 52 -7.13 -1.51 -6.56
C ALA A 52 -6.65 -2.25 -7.82
N ILE A 53 -5.81 -3.27 -7.69
CA ILE A 53 -5.35 -4.11 -8.80
C ILE A 53 -6.54 -4.77 -9.51
N HIS A 54 -7.45 -5.39 -8.77
CA HIS A 54 -8.65 -6.03 -9.32
C HIS A 54 -9.47 -5.06 -10.16
N LYS A 55 -9.66 -3.81 -9.72
CA LYS A 55 -10.36 -2.79 -10.51
C LYS A 55 -9.67 -2.52 -11.85
N ARG A 56 -8.33 -2.51 -11.92
CA ARG A 56 -7.61 -2.33 -13.20
C ARG A 56 -7.84 -3.51 -14.13
N VAL A 57 -7.90 -4.73 -13.59
CA VAL A 57 -8.26 -5.92 -14.38
C VAL A 57 -9.72 -5.84 -14.86
N TYR A 58 -10.64 -5.51 -13.95
CA TYR A 58 -12.08 -5.43 -14.25
C TYR A 58 -12.38 -4.39 -15.35
N TYR A 59 -11.73 -3.23 -15.30
CA TYR A 59 -11.86 -2.19 -16.31
C TYR A 59 -10.96 -2.38 -17.53
N GLN A 60 -10.36 -3.57 -17.70
CA GLN A 60 -9.51 -3.95 -18.84
C GLN A 60 -8.27 -3.05 -19.04
N ALA A 61 -7.84 -2.35 -17.99
CA ALA A 61 -6.58 -1.60 -17.98
C ALA A 61 -5.37 -2.52 -17.74
N LEU A 62 -5.60 -3.69 -17.16
CA LEU A 62 -4.65 -4.80 -17.06
C LEU A 62 -5.33 -6.09 -17.49
N THR A 63 -4.56 -7.02 -18.00
CA THR A 63 -4.96 -8.42 -18.15
C THR A 63 -4.99 -9.12 -16.78
N PRO A 64 -5.69 -10.26 -16.66
CA PRO A 64 -5.67 -11.03 -15.42
C PRO A 64 -4.29 -11.51 -14.98
N GLU A 65 -3.38 -11.78 -15.92
CA GLU A 65 -2.01 -12.20 -15.56
C GLU A 65 -1.17 -11.01 -15.09
N GLU A 66 -1.24 -9.86 -15.76
CA GLU A 66 -0.60 -8.62 -15.28
C GLU A 66 -1.09 -8.23 -13.87
N GLY A 67 -2.38 -8.44 -13.58
CA GLY A 67 -2.92 -8.24 -12.23
C GLY A 67 -2.30 -9.17 -11.18
N LYS A 68 -2.08 -10.44 -11.51
CA LYS A 68 -1.39 -11.37 -10.60
C LYS A 68 0.07 -11.00 -10.43
N ASP A 69 0.74 -10.58 -11.49
CA ASP A 69 2.14 -10.16 -11.44
C ASP A 69 2.31 -8.91 -10.59
N ALA A 70 1.39 -7.94 -10.68
CA ALA A 70 1.35 -6.79 -9.78
C ALA A 70 1.17 -7.21 -8.32
N LEU A 71 0.29 -8.18 -8.02
CA LEU A 71 0.08 -8.67 -6.67
C LEU A 71 1.32 -9.40 -6.12
N ARG A 72 1.93 -10.29 -6.92
CA ARG A 72 3.19 -10.96 -6.56
C ARG A 72 4.31 -9.97 -6.28
N SER A 73 4.36 -8.88 -7.05
CA SER A 73 5.31 -7.80 -6.84
C SER A 73 5.04 -7.05 -5.54
N PHE A 74 3.77 -6.80 -5.24
CA PHE A 74 3.36 -6.15 -3.99
C PHE A 74 3.75 -6.98 -2.75
N GLU A 75 3.62 -8.30 -2.82
CA GLU A 75 4.02 -9.22 -1.75
C GLU A 75 5.53 -9.22 -1.45
N GLN A 76 6.37 -8.67 -2.33
CA GLN A 76 7.81 -8.54 -2.08
C GLN A 76 8.17 -7.36 -1.17
N PHE A 77 7.29 -6.36 -1.02
CA PHE A 77 7.58 -5.20 -0.18
C PHE A 77 7.45 -5.54 1.31
N GLN A 78 8.46 -5.16 2.09
CA GLN A 78 8.50 -5.40 3.53
C GLN A 78 7.63 -4.38 4.27
N VAL A 79 6.32 -4.62 4.31
CA VAL A 79 5.36 -3.81 5.07
C VAL A 79 4.97 -4.51 6.36
N SER A 80 5.25 -3.88 7.49
CA SER A 80 4.81 -4.35 8.81
C SER A 80 3.33 -4.00 9.01
N ILE A 81 2.48 -5.00 9.18
CA ILE A 81 1.04 -4.78 9.45
C ILE A 81 0.81 -4.58 10.95
N TYR A 82 0.27 -3.42 11.31
CA TYR A 82 -0.05 -3.06 12.70
C TYR A 82 -1.57 -3.04 12.89
N ALA A 83 -2.08 -4.05 13.58
CA ALA A 83 -3.46 -4.07 14.05
C ALA A 83 -3.58 -3.23 15.32
N LEU A 84 -4.56 -2.32 15.34
CA LEU A 84 -4.94 -1.56 16.53
C LEU A 84 -6.32 -2.04 17.00
N PRO A 85 -6.40 -3.23 17.63
CA PRO A 85 -7.65 -3.68 18.21
C PRO A 85 -8.13 -2.62 19.21
N THR A 86 -9.45 -2.42 19.26
CA THR A 86 -10.15 -1.47 20.17
C THR A 86 -10.02 0.02 19.86
N ARG A 87 -9.36 0.45 18.77
CA ARG A 87 -9.24 1.87 18.38
C ARG A 87 -10.25 2.33 17.32
N TYR A 88 -11.30 1.53 17.07
CA TYR A 88 -12.26 1.79 16.00
C TYR A 88 -13.14 3.02 16.26
N GLU A 89 -13.47 3.32 17.52
CA GLU A 89 -14.23 4.51 17.89
C GLU A 89 -13.42 5.79 17.64
N GLU A 90 -12.17 5.82 18.09
CA GLU A 90 -11.24 6.94 17.83
C GLU A 90 -11.02 7.17 16.33
N ALA A 91 -10.89 6.09 15.56
CA ALA A 91 -10.79 6.19 14.10
C ALA A 91 -12.08 6.80 13.48
N LEU A 92 -13.25 6.46 13.99
CA LEU A 92 -14.53 7.05 13.56
C LEU A 92 -14.64 8.53 13.96
N GLU A 93 -14.18 8.90 15.15
CA GLU A 93 -14.15 10.30 15.60
C GLU A 93 -13.23 11.14 14.72
N LEU A 94 -12.03 10.62 14.40
CA LEU A 94 -11.10 11.29 13.50
C LEU A 94 -11.68 11.48 12.09
N ALA A 95 -12.44 10.50 11.58
CA ALA A 95 -13.06 10.57 10.26
C ALA A 95 -14.21 11.59 10.16
N ARG A 96 -14.71 12.11 11.28
CA ARG A 96 -15.77 13.14 11.33
C ARG A 96 -15.22 14.57 11.39
N ALA A 97 -13.93 14.72 11.66
CA ALA A 97 -13.24 16.01 11.73
C ALA A 97 -12.95 16.57 10.33
#